data_AF-A0A8C7ECH7-F1
#
_entry.id   AF-A0A8C7ECH7-F1
#
_cell.length_a   1.000
_cell.length_b   1.000
_cell.length_c   1.000
_cell.angle_alpha   90.00
_cell.angle_beta   90.00
_cell.angle_gamma   90.00
#
_symmetry.space_group_name_H-M   'P 1'
#
loop_
_entity.id
_entity.type
_entity.pdbx_description
1 polymer ?
#
loop_
_entity_poly.entity_id
_entity_poly.type
_entity_poly.pdbx_seq_one_letter_code
_entity_poly.pdbx_strand_id
1 'polypeptide(L)'
;VCMNGTCSPHSVLKYDCNPQKKCHGHGVCNNRKMCHCFPGWKPPNCKVQGSPSSGSLSPGDTLKTWLLLGFCLFLPVVVGGTVLAMRWKQLSSFCARQTSQFDG
;
A
#
# COMPACT_ATOMS: atom_id res chain seq x y z
N VAL A 1 -32.83 13.86 10.25
CA VAL A 1 -31.75 13.38 11.14
C VAL A 1 -32.35 12.94 12.45
N CYS A 2 -31.93 11.81 12.99
CA CYS A 2 -32.44 11.37 14.29
C CYS A 2 -31.73 12.17 15.39
N MET A 3 -32.49 12.82 16.27
CA MET A 3 -32.00 13.45 17.50
C MET A 3 -32.93 13.07 18.64
N ASN A 4 -32.39 12.55 19.75
CA ASN A 4 -33.16 12.13 20.92
C ASN A 4 -34.38 11.24 20.57
N GLY A 5 -34.21 10.28 19.66
CA GLY A 5 -35.29 9.37 19.25
C GLY A 5 -36.39 10.01 18.39
N THR A 6 -36.23 11.27 17.98
CA THR A 6 -37.18 11.97 17.10
C THR A 6 -36.55 12.33 15.76
N CYS A 7 -37.36 12.27 14.69
CA CYS A 7 -36.91 12.70 13.37
C CYS A 7 -36.92 14.24 13.30
N SER A 8 -35.74 14.83 13.35
CA SER A 8 -35.53 16.27 13.21
C SER A 8 -35.13 16.66 11.78
N PRO A 9 -35.42 17.88 11.32
CA PRO A 9 -34.91 18.39 10.06
C PRO A 9 -33.37 18.41 10.01
N HIS A 10 -32.78 18.15 8.85
CA HIS A 10 -31.30 18.18 8.70
C HIS A 10 -30.70 19.57 8.97
N SER A 11 -31.50 20.64 8.91
CA SER A 11 -31.10 22.02 9.26
C SER A 11 -30.67 22.19 10.71
N VAL A 12 -31.09 21.30 11.62
CA VAL A 12 -30.72 21.36 13.05
C VAL A 12 -29.22 21.21 13.27
N LEU A 13 -28.51 20.47 12.38
CA LEU A 13 -27.05 20.34 12.46
C LEU A 13 -26.29 21.64 12.12
N LYS A 14 -26.96 22.65 11.56
CA LYS A 14 -26.32 23.88 11.01
C LYS A 14 -25.07 23.56 10.16
N TYR A 15 -25.10 22.43 9.47
CA TYR A 15 -24.00 21.95 8.65
C TYR A 15 -23.99 22.68 7.31
N ASP A 16 -23.33 23.84 7.31
CA ASP A 16 -23.22 24.70 6.13
C ASP A 16 -21.97 24.34 5.32
N CYS A 17 -21.98 23.15 4.71
CA CYS A 17 -20.98 22.76 3.72
C CYS A 17 -21.65 21.91 2.65
N ASN A 18 -22.05 22.55 1.55
CA ASN A 18 -22.54 21.85 0.37
C ASN A 18 -21.32 21.41 -0.47
N PRO A 19 -20.97 20.12 -0.53
CA PRO A 19 -19.77 19.65 -1.23
C PRO A 19 -19.81 19.94 -2.74
N GLN A 20 -20.99 19.94 -3.36
CA GLN A 20 -21.12 20.32 -4.77
C GLN A 20 -20.72 21.77 -5.02
N LYS A 21 -21.11 22.70 -4.14
CA LYS A 21 -20.78 24.13 -4.30
C LYS A 21 -19.41 24.49 -3.71
N LYS A 22 -19.10 24.01 -2.50
CA LYS A 22 -17.90 24.38 -1.73
C LYS A 22 -16.65 23.63 -2.17
N CYS A 23 -16.81 22.35 -2.51
CA CYS A 23 -15.72 21.49 -2.94
C CYS A 23 -15.76 21.23 -4.46
N HIS A 24 -16.54 22.03 -5.21
CA HIS A 24 -16.71 21.90 -6.66
C HIS A 24 -17.13 20.49 -7.14
N GLY A 25 -17.76 19.68 -6.27
CA GLY A 25 -18.09 18.28 -6.58
C GLY A 25 -16.89 17.34 -6.61
N HIS A 26 -15.68 17.83 -6.29
CA HIS A 26 -14.43 17.09 -6.32
C HIS A 26 -13.87 16.80 -4.92
N GLY A 27 -14.74 16.75 -3.91
CA GLY A 27 -14.36 16.42 -2.55
C GLY A 27 -15.54 16.37 -1.60
N VAL A 28 -15.24 15.93 -0.38
CA VAL A 28 -16.21 15.82 0.72
C VAL A 28 -15.85 16.78 1.84
N CYS A 29 -16.84 17.35 2.51
CA CYS A 29 -16.60 18.23 3.64
C CYS A 29 -16.35 17.42 4.93
N ASN A 30 -15.37 17.81 5.73
CA ASN A 30 -15.14 17.24 7.06
C ASN A 30 -15.91 18.00 8.17
N ASN A 31 -15.79 17.57 9.44
CA ASN A 31 -16.44 18.23 10.59
C ASN A 31 -15.98 19.68 10.83
N ARG A 32 -14.82 20.07 10.29
CA ARG A 32 -14.31 21.45 10.33
C ARG A 32 -14.78 22.29 9.12
N LYS A 33 -15.70 21.77 8.30
CA LYS A 33 -16.18 22.41 7.05
C LYS A 33 -15.05 22.66 6.03
N MET A 34 -13.98 21.88 6.08
CA MET A 34 -12.88 21.89 5.11
C MET A 34 -13.10 20.77 4.09
N CYS A 35 -12.76 21.02 2.83
CA CYS A 35 -12.86 20.01 1.79
C CYS A 35 -11.69 19.03 1.86
N HIS A 36 -12.01 17.75 1.84
CA HIS A 36 -11.11 16.65 1.55
C HIS A 36 -11.29 16.29 0.07
N CYS A 37 -10.31 16.64 -0.75
CA CYS A 37 -10.39 16.51 -2.19
C CYS A 37 -10.14 15.06 -2.65
N PHE A 38 -10.81 14.67 -3.73
CA PHE A 38 -10.53 13.40 -4.41
C PHE A 38 -9.13 13.43 -5.06
N PRO A 39 -8.53 12.26 -5.35
CA PRO A 39 -7.25 12.17 -6.03
C PRO A 39 -7.23 13.02 -7.31
N GLY A 40 -6.15 13.77 -7.51
CA GLY A 40 -6.01 14.68 -8.65
C GLY A 40 -6.65 16.05 -8.45
N TRP A 41 -7.12 16.43 -7.26
CA TRP A 41 -7.68 17.76 -6.97
C TRP A 41 -6.99 18.43 -5.78
N LYS A 42 -6.82 19.76 -5.85
CA LYS A 42 -6.08 20.54 -4.85
C LYS A 42 -6.98 21.19 -3.80
N PRO A 43 -6.63 21.11 -2.50
CA PRO A 43 -7.23 21.92 -1.44
C PRO A 43 -7.08 23.43 -1.70
N PRO A 44 -7.88 24.31 -1.07
CA PRO A 44 -8.86 24.02 -0.02
C PRO A 44 -10.29 23.76 -0.51
N ASN A 45 -10.58 23.96 -1.79
CA ASN A 45 -11.93 23.87 -2.37
C ASN A 45 -12.04 22.90 -3.54
N CYS A 46 -10.98 22.14 -3.85
CA CYS A 46 -10.98 21.14 -4.92
C CYS A 46 -11.40 21.71 -6.29
N LYS A 47 -11.12 23.00 -6.52
CA LYS A 47 -11.43 23.70 -7.78
C LYS A 47 -10.41 23.41 -8.87
N VAL A 48 -9.15 23.23 -8.48
CA VAL A 48 -8.01 23.10 -9.39
C VAL A 48 -7.60 21.65 -9.42
N GLN A 49 -7.48 21.07 -10.61
CA GLN A 49 -6.86 19.76 -10.76
C GLN A 49 -5.40 19.86 -10.31
N GLY A 50 -5.00 18.96 -9.42
CA GLY A 50 -3.60 18.70 -9.16
C GLY A 50 -2.92 18.24 -10.44
N SER A 51 -1.61 18.42 -10.51
CA SER A 51 -0.83 17.77 -11.57
C SER A 51 -1.20 16.29 -11.60
N PRO A 52 -1.28 15.65 -12.78
CA PRO A 52 -1.46 14.22 -12.85
C PRO A 52 -0.28 13.60 -12.12
N SER A 53 -0.48 13.24 -10.86
CA SER A 53 0.45 12.43 -10.13
C SER A 53 0.31 11.05 -10.73
N SER A 54 1.07 10.80 -11.81
CA SER A 54 1.56 9.48 -12.15
C SER A 54 1.94 8.82 -10.84
N GLY A 55 1.09 7.88 -10.40
CA GLY A 55 0.92 7.42 -9.01
C GLY A 55 1.92 8.03 -8.03
N SER A 56 1.51 9.00 -7.23
CA SER A 56 2.37 9.49 -6.15
C SER A 56 2.59 8.33 -5.17
N LEU A 57 3.67 7.57 -5.37
CA LEU A 57 4.31 6.86 -4.28
C LEU A 57 4.67 7.96 -3.28
N SER A 58 3.95 8.01 -2.15
CA SER A 58 4.39 8.85 -1.05
C SER A 58 5.83 8.45 -0.72
N PRO A 59 6.70 9.33 -0.21
CA PRO A 59 8.07 8.95 0.14
C PRO A 59 8.13 7.70 1.05
N GLY A 60 7.11 7.45 1.87
CA GLY A 60 6.94 6.20 2.62
C GLY A 60 6.54 4.98 1.77
N ASP A 61 5.73 5.17 0.72
CA ASP A 61 5.31 4.10 -0.19
C ASP A 61 6.46 3.66 -1.11
N THR A 62 7.33 4.58 -1.50
CA THR A 62 8.54 4.27 -2.28
C THR A 62 9.43 3.32 -1.50
N LEU A 63 9.81 3.67 -0.27
CA LEU A 63 10.67 2.83 0.57
C LEU A 63 10.04 1.46 0.85
N LYS A 64 8.73 1.43 1.12
CA LYS A 64 7.98 0.19 1.35
C LYS A 64 7.92 -0.69 0.10
N THR A 65 7.79 -0.09 -1.07
CA THR A 65 7.80 -0.80 -2.36
C THR A 65 9.17 -1.43 -2.63
N TRP A 66 10.27 -0.70 -2.40
CA TRP A 66 11.63 -1.25 -2.55
C TRP A 66 11.94 -2.35 -1.53
N LEU A 67 11.49 -2.20 -0.28
CA LEU A 67 11.64 -3.25 0.75
C LEU A 67 10.90 -4.54 0.36
N LEU A 68 9.65 -4.42 -0.11
CA LEU A 68 8.86 -5.56 -0.55
C LEU A 68 9.48 -6.24 -1.78
N LEU A 69 9.90 -5.48 -2.79
CA LEU A 69 10.54 -6.03 -3.99
C LEU A 69 11.86 -6.72 -3.66
N GLY A 70 12.70 -6.10 -2.82
CA GLY A 70 13.97 -6.69 -2.38
C GLY A 70 13.74 -7.98 -1.60
N PHE A 71 12.85 -7.98 -0.62
CA PHE A 71 12.53 -9.15 0.18
C PHE A 71 11.95 -10.30 -0.66
N CYS A 72 11.00 -10.00 -1.56
CA CYS A 72 10.38 -10.99 -2.43
C CYS A 72 11.36 -11.62 -3.44
N LEU A 73 12.46 -10.94 -3.77
CA LEU A 73 13.47 -11.46 -4.69
C LEU A 73 14.62 -12.17 -3.97
N PHE A 74 15.06 -11.65 -2.81
CA PHE A 74 16.13 -12.25 -2.03
C PHE A 74 15.70 -13.56 -1.35
N LEU A 75 14.50 -13.62 -0.78
CA LEU A 75 14.02 -14.83 -0.10
C LEU A 75 14.01 -16.09 -0.98
N PRO A 76 13.40 -16.09 -2.19
CA PRO A 76 13.37 -17.29 -3.01
C PRO A 76 14.77 -17.68 -3.51
N VAL A 77 15.68 -16.72 -3.69
CA VAL A 77 17.09 -17.01 -4.05
C VAL A 77 17.82 -17.66 -2.88
N VAL A 78 17.65 -17.18 -1.66
CA VAL A 78 18.25 -17.78 -0.45
C VAL A 78 17.68 -19.17 -0.19
N VAL A 79 16.36 -19.32 -0.29
CA VAL A 79 15.68 -20.62 -0.12
C VAL A 79 16.10 -21.59 -1.24
N GLY A 80 16.10 -21.16 -2.49
CA GLY A 80 16.55 -21.96 -3.62
C GLY A 80 18.03 -22.36 -3.49
N GLY A 81 18.90 -21.42 -3.15
CA GLY A 81 20.32 -21.66 -2.95
C GLY A 81 20.61 -22.60 -1.78
N THR A 82 19.93 -22.45 -0.65
CA THR A 82 20.10 -23.38 0.49
C THR A 82 19.58 -24.77 0.16
N VAL A 83 18.47 -24.92 -0.56
CA VAL A 83 17.98 -26.21 -1.04
C VAL A 83 18.96 -26.85 -2.03
N LEU A 84 19.48 -26.09 -2.99
CA LEU A 84 20.49 -26.58 -3.94
C LEU A 84 21.78 -26.99 -3.22
N ALA A 85 22.25 -26.21 -2.24
CA ALA A 85 23.41 -26.54 -1.43
C ALA A 85 23.17 -27.79 -0.57
N MET A 86 22.00 -27.94 0.03
CA MET A 86 21.62 -29.15 0.78
C MET A 86 21.59 -30.38 -0.15
N ARG A 87 21.04 -30.24 -1.35
CA ARG A 87 21.01 -31.32 -2.36
C ARG A 87 22.41 -31.67 -2.86
N TRP A 88 23.26 -30.68 -3.11
CA TRP A 88 24.66 -30.90 -3.45
C TRP A 88 25.45 -31.54 -2.33
N LYS A 89 25.19 -31.16 -1.07
CA LYS A 89 25.84 -31.78 0.10
C LYS A 89 25.41 -33.25 0.27
N GLN A 90 24.16 -33.57 -0.02
CA GLN A 90 23.66 -34.95 -0.04
C GLN A 90 24.32 -35.76 -1.16
N LEU A 91 24.40 -35.21 -2.38
CA LEU A 91 25.06 -35.85 -3.53
C LEU A 91 26.57 -36.04 -3.33
N SER A 92 27.26 -35.02 -2.81
CA SER A 92 28.69 -35.11 -2.53
C SER A 92 29.01 -36.06 -1.38
N SER A 93 28.11 -36.18 -0.39
CA SER A 93 28.25 -37.21 0.66
C SER A 93 28.11 -38.63 0.11
N PHE A 94 27.37 -38.83 -0.98
CA PHE A 94 27.29 -40.11 -1.69
C PHE A 94 28.54 -40.38 -2.53
N CYS A 95 29.10 -39.38 -3.23
CA CYS A 95 30.36 -39.55 -3.98
C CYS A 95 31.58 -39.72 -3.07
N ALA A 96 31.65 -39.01 -1.94
CA ALA A 96 32.71 -39.20 -0.95
C ALA A 96 32.70 -40.62 -0.36
N ARG A 97 31.53 -41.27 -0.32
CA ARG A 97 31.38 -42.67 0.10
C ARG A 97 31.80 -43.67 -0.98
N GLN A 98 31.81 -43.28 -2.27
CA GLN A 98 32.28 -44.13 -3.38
C GLN A 98 33.79 -44.05 -3.63
N THR A 99 34.44 -42.90 -3.42
CA THR A 99 35.91 -42.80 -3.54
C THR A 99 36.61 -43.73 -2.54
N SER A 100 36.06 -43.94 -1.34
CA SER A 100 36.61 -44.88 -0.36
C SER A 100 36.44 -46.37 -0.69
N GLN A 101 35.72 -46.74 -1.75
CA GLN A 101 35.50 -48.15 -2.15
C GLN A 101 36.25 -48.53 -3.43
N PHE A 102 36.94 -47.59 -4.09
CA PHE A 102 37.75 -47.84 -5.30
C PHE A 102 39.26 -47.95 -5.01
N ASP A 103 39.69 -47.68 -3.77
CA ASP A 103 41.08 -47.77 -3.29
C ASP A 103 41.33 -48.99 -2.37
N GLY A 104 40.65 -50.13 -2.61
CA GLY A 104 40.78 -51.37 -1.82
C GLY A 104 40.93 -52.61 -2.67
#